data_AF-A0A523XM40-F1
#
_entry.id   AF-A0A523XM40-F1
#
_cell.length_a   1.000
_cell.length_b   1.000
_cell.length_c   1.000
_cell.angle_alpha   90.00
_cell.angle_beta   90.00
_cell.angle_gamma   90.00
#
_symmetry.space_group_name_H-M   'P 1'
#
loop_
_entity.id
_entity.type
_entity.pdbx_description
1 polymer ?
#
loop_
_entity_poly.entity_id
_entity_poly.type
_entity_poly.pdbx_seq_one_letter_code
_entity_poly.pdbx_strand_id
1 'polypeptide(L)' 'MPNGKPGDHPITDILLHNIRVFSRKADRLIREICNLGGRDELEAEIDLLRPPQIRELERILQELRDRLKREGGE' A
#
# COMPACT_ATOMS: atom_id res chain seq x y z
N MET A 1 -5.18 -16.23 -7.51
CA MET A 1 -4.99 -15.79 -6.11
C MET A 1 -3.52 -15.97 -5.78
N PRO A 2 -2.82 -14.90 -5.34
CA PRO A 2 -1.45 -15.02 -4.82
C PRO A 2 -1.44 -16.07 -3.70
N ASN A 3 -0.47 -16.99 -3.70
CA ASN A 3 -0.48 -18.20 -2.86
C ASN A 3 -0.15 -17.90 -1.37
N GLY A 4 -0.27 -16.62 -0.95
CA GLY A 4 -0.10 -16.13 0.41
C GLY A 4 1.30 -16.30 1.00
N LYS A 5 2.25 -16.80 0.20
CA LYS A 5 3.63 -17.04 0.63
C LYS A 5 4.33 -15.69 0.83
N PRO A 6 5.21 -15.57 1.83
CA PRO A 6 6.05 -14.39 1.96
C PRO A 6 6.86 -14.18 0.67
N GLY A 7 6.87 -12.95 0.16
CA GLY A 7 7.49 -12.56 -1.10
C GLY A 7 6.61 -12.66 -2.35
N ASP A 8 5.35 -13.08 -2.20
CA ASP A 8 4.41 -13.26 -3.33
C ASP A 8 3.67 -11.96 -3.69
N HIS A 9 3.36 -11.14 -2.69
CA HIS A 9 2.76 -9.82 -2.92
C HIS A 9 3.13 -8.84 -1.81
N PRO A 10 3.65 -7.64 -2.13
CA PRO A 10 4.13 -6.67 -1.16
C PRO A 10 3.06 -6.25 -0.14
N ILE A 11 1.79 -6.14 -0.55
CA ILE A 11 0.68 -5.87 0.37
C ILE A 11 0.56 -6.98 1.43
N THR A 12 0.59 -8.24 1.00
CA THR A 12 0.48 -9.39 1.90
C THR A 12 1.69 -9.48 2.84
N ASP A 13 2.89 -9.21 2.32
CA ASP A 13 4.11 -9.14 3.13
C ASP A 13 4.04 -8.05 4.20
N ILE A 14 3.51 -6.88 3.85
CA ILE A 14 3.38 -5.75 4.79
C ILE A 14 2.27 -5.99 5.82
N LEU A 15 1.12 -6.55 5.40
CA LEU A 15 -0.08 -6.68 6.24
C LEU A 15 -0.10 -7.96 7.06
N LEU A 16 0.18 -9.12 6.45
CA LEU A 16 0.09 -10.42 7.12
C LEU A 16 1.41 -10.83 7.76
N HIS A 17 2.52 -10.64 7.05
CA HIS A 17 3.84 -11.10 7.50
C HIS A 17 4.60 -10.03 8.29
N ASN A 18 4.08 -8.78 8.34
CA ASN A 18 4.70 -7.63 9.00
C ASN A 18 6.16 -7.38 8.55
N ILE A 19 6.47 -7.73 7.30
CA ILE A 19 7.78 -7.56 6.68
C ILE A 19 7.91 -6.12 6.19
N ARG A 20 9.08 -5.51 6.42
CA ARG A 20 9.41 -4.22 5.82
C ARG A 20 9.81 -4.45 4.36
N VAL A 21 9.02 -3.97 3.42
CA VAL A 21 9.26 -4.19 1.98
C VAL A 21 9.88 -2.96 1.33
N PHE A 22 9.39 -1.76 1.66
CA PHE A 22 9.85 -0.51 1.05
C PHE A 22 10.60 0.36 2.07
N SER A 23 9.92 1.37 2.62
CA SER A 23 10.38 2.21 3.73
C SER A 23 9.37 2.15 4.85
N ARG A 24 9.79 2.49 6.08
CA ARG A 24 8.87 2.61 7.22
C ARG A 24 7.66 3.50 6.94
N LYS A 25 7.85 4.55 6.14
CA LYS A 25 6.76 5.48 5.79
C LYS A 25 5.85 4.87 4.72
N ALA A 26 6.40 4.32 3.64
CA ALA A 26 5.61 3.67 2.60
C ALA A 26 4.80 2.48 3.14
N ASP A 27 5.42 1.59 3.92
CA ASP A 27 4.74 0.43 4.52
C ASP A 27 3.60 0.87 5.47
N ARG A 28 3.82 1.95 6.23
CA ARG A 28 2.78 2.54 7.09
C ARG A 28 1.62 3.11 6.27
N LEU A 29 1.90 3.79 5.17
CA LEU A 29 0.86 4.35 4.30
C LEU A 29 0.03 3.24 3.64
N ILE A 30 0.67 2.18 3.16
CA ILE A 30 -0.01 1.00 2.59
C ILE A 30 -0.97 0.37 3.62
N ARG A 31 -0.54 0.26 4.88
CA ARG A 31 -1.41 -0.18 5.99
C ARG A 31 -2.61 0.73 6.19
N GLU A 32 -2.40 2.04 6.24
CA GLU A 32 -3.51 2.99 6.40
C GLU A 32 -4.50 2.90 5.23
N ILE A 33 -4.00 2.81 3.99
CA ILE A 33 -4.84 2.70 2.79
C ILE A 33 -5.70 1.43 2.84
N CYS A 34 -5.10 0.29 3.14
CA CYS A 34 -5.85 -0.96 3.27
C CYS A 34 -6.86 -0.93 4.44
N ASN A 35 -6.53 -0.28 5.56
CA ASN A 35 -7.47 -0.11 6.68
C ASN A 35 -8.67 0.79 6.33
N LEU A 36 -8.50 1.70 5.37
CA LEU A 36 -9.59 2.53 4.83
C LEU A 36 -10.41 1.79 3.77
N GLY A 37 -10.09 0.55 3.45
CA GLY A 37 -10.75 -0.23 2.40
C GLY A 37 -10.20 0.02 0.98
N GLY A 38 -9.28 0.97 0.79
CA GLY A 38 -8.77 1.35 -0.54
C GLY A 38 -7.68 0.44 -1.10
N ARG A 39 -7.77 -0.86 -0.83
CA ARG A 39 -6.84 -1.85 -1.36
C ARG A 39 -6.94 -1.94 -2.89
N ASP A 40 -8.16 -1.92 -3.42
CA ASP A 40 -8.40 -2.04 -4.86
C ASP A 40 -7.83 -0.81 -5.59
N GLU A 41 -8.10 0.39 -5.06
CA GLU A 41 -7.53 1.64 -5.57
C GLU A 41 -6.00 1.67 -5.50
N LEU A 42 -5.41 1.09 -4.45
CA LEU A 42 -3.95 0.96 -4.34
C LEU A 42 -3.39 0.06 -5.45
N GLU A 43 -3.97 -1.12 -5.66
CA GLU A 43 -3.54 -2.05 -6.70
C GLU A 43 -3.81 -1.50 -8.12
N ALA A 44 -4.82 -0.63 -8.28
CA ALA A 44 -5.14 0.04 -9.54
C ALA A 44 -4.20 1.22 -9.86
N GLU A 45 -3.79 2.02 -8.87
CA GLU A 45 -2.94 3.19 -9.08
C GLU A 45 -1.44 2.86 -9.16
N ILE A 46 -0.98 1.80 -8.49
CA ILE A 46 0.45 1.50 -8.42
C ILE A 46 0.77 0.01 -8.47
N ASP A 47 1.62 -0.37 -9.43
CA ASP A 47 2.21 -1.71 -9.51
C ASP A 47 3.29 -1.86 -8.43
N LEU A 48 2.90 -2.30 -7.23
CA LEU A 48 3.83 -2.47 -6.10
C LEU A 48 4.91 -3.53 -6.34
N LEU A 49 4.76 -4.39 -7.35
CA LEU A 49 5.79 -5.33 -7.79
C LEU A 49 6.92 -4.63 -8.56
N ARG A 50 6.63 -3.49 -9.17
CA ARG A 50 7.61 -2.63 -9.86
C ARG A 50 7.40 -1.18 -9.40
N PRO A 51 7.68 -0.88 -8.13
CA PRO A 51 7.42 0.43 -7.57
C PRO A 51 8.33 1.49 -8.21
N PRO A 52 7.90 2.75 -8.27
CA PRO A 52 8.77 3.87 -8.60
C PRO A 52 9.79 4.09 -7.47
N GLN A 53 10.66 5.09 -7.65
CA GLN A 53 11.62 5.48 -6.60
C GLN A 53 10.90 5.77 -5.28
N ILE A 54 11.54 5.41 -4.15
CA ILE A 54 10.91 5.42 -2.82
C ILE A 54 10.24 6.76 -2.46
N ARG A 55 10.84 7.89 -2.86
CA ARG A 55 10.29 9.23 -2.61
C ARG A 55 8.98 9.49 -3.37
N GLU A 56 8.90 9.01 -4.62
CA GLU A 56 7.69 9.13 -5.43
C GLU A 56 6.62 8.16 -4.94
N LEU A 57 7.01 6.93 -4.60
CA LEU A 57 6.11 5.95 -3.98
C LEU A 57 5.47 6.52 -2.71
N GLU A 58 6.26 7.09 -1.80
CA GLU A 58 5.76 7.72 -0.58
C GLU A 58 4.81 8.89 -0.86
N ARG A 59 5.01 9.63 -1.96
CA ARG A 59 4.15 10.73 -2.36
C ARG A 59 2.81 10.23 -2.87
N ILE A 60 2.81 9.29 -3.82
CA ILE A 60 1.60 8.68 -4.40
C ILE A 60 0.76 8.04 -3.30
N LEU A 61 1.37 7.23 -2.43
CA LEU A 61 0.68 6.60 -1.31
C LEU A 61 0.09 7.64 -0.34
N GLN A 62 0.80 8.75 -0.11
CA GLN A 62 0.33 9.81 0.76
C GLN A 62 -0.90 10.51 0.17
N GLU A 63 -0.91 10.78 -1.14
CA GLU A 63 -2.03 11.39 -1.86
C GLU A 63 -3.25 10.45 -1.89
N LEU A 64 -3.06 9.17 -2.24
CA LEU A 64 -4.14 8.16 -2.24
C LEU A 64 -4.79 8.01 -0.86
N ARG A 65 -3.97 7.91 0.20
CA ARG A 65 -4.46 7.83 1.58
C ARG A 65 -5.25 9.07 1.98
N ASP A 66 -4.84 10.26 1.55
CA ASP A 66 -5.57 11.50 1.86
C ASP A 66 -6.91 11.56 1.12
N ARG A 67 -6.95 11.11 -0.15
CA ARG A 67 -8.17 11.00 -0.95
C ARG A 67 -9.19 10.07 -0.26
N LEU A 68 -8.77 8.86 0.10
CA LEU A 68 -9.62 7.88 0.78
C LEU A 68 -10.14 8.38 2.14
N LYS A 69 -9.33 9.13 2.90
CA LYS A 69 -9.78 9.74 4.16
C LYS A 69 -10.86 10.79 3.97
N ARG A 70 -10.88 11.49 2.83
CA ARG A 70 -11.93 12.48 2.50
C ARG A 70 -13.21 11.80 2.03
N GLU A 71 -13.09 10.68 1.33
CA GLU A 71 -14.23 9.92 0.78
C GLU A 71 -14.89 9.02 1.84
N GLY A 72 -14.14 8.48 2.81
CA GLY A 72 -14.69 7.62 3.88
C GLY A 72 -15.13 8.35 5.15
N GLY A 73 -15.30 9.67 5.10
CA GLY A 73 -15.57 10.54 6.25
C GLY A 73 -17.02 11.00 6.42
N GLU A 74 -17.99 10.30 5.84
CA GLU A 74 -19.44 10.57 5.98
C GLU A 74 -20.12 9.68 7.02
#